data_AF-A0A932S9S1-F1
#
_entry.id   AF-A0A932S9S1-F1
#
_cell.length_a   1.000
_cell.length_b   1.000
_cell.length_c   1.000
_cell.angle_alpha   90.00
_cell.angle_beta   90.00
_cell.angle_gamma   90.00
#
_symmetry.space_group_name_H-M   'P 1'
#
loop_
_entity.id
_entity.type
_entity.pdbx_description
1 polymer ?
#
loop_
_entity_poly.entity_id
_entity_poly.type
_entity_poly.pdbx_seq_one_letter_code
_entity_poly.pdbx_strand_id
1 'polypeptide(L)'
;MQAFFALVIGLLVLAVVLAPFVLKSLALRHPDISTGNSQVRDLLDQRDTLLRSLAELEYDRSLGNVSETDYRRMRADYELQGVALLKALDERSAGLADEIDREVSAERTSRSGNQMKAAVMPANETEHPKPSGRPAERGVG
;
A
#
# COMPACT_ATOMS: atom_id res chain seq x y z
N MET A 1 17.18 5.99 49.07
CA MET A 1 17.66 6.33 47.71
C MET A 1 17.63 5.11 46.77
N GLN A 2 18.15 3.93 47.14
CA GLN A 2 18.17 2.74 46.26
C GLN A 2 16.79 2.29 45.76
N ALA A 3 15.77 2.23 46.63
CA ALA A 3 14.41 1.85 46.24
C ALA A 3 13.77 2.79 45.20
N PHE A 4 14.18 4.06 45.18
CA PHE A 4 13.70 5.05 44.23
C PHE A 4 14.28 4.80 42.83
N PHE A 5 15.57 4.47 42.76
CA PHE A 5 16.22 4.09 41.51
C PHE A 5 15.65 2.80 40.92
N ALA A 6 15.42 1.78 41.76
CA ALA A 6 14.81 0.53 41.32
C ALA A 6 13.41 0.75 40.73
N LEU A 7 12.60 1.59 41.37
CA LEU A 7 11.26 1.93 40.90
C LEU A 7 11.28 2.69 39.56
N VAL A 8 12.17 3.68 39.43
CA VAL A 8 12.31 4.46 38.19
C VAL A 8 12.79 3.59 37.03
N ILE A 9 13.77 2.72 37.27
CA ILE A 9 14.29 1.79 36.25
C ILE A 9 13.19 0.79 35.85
N GLY A 10 12.47 0.22 36.81
CA GLY A 10 11.36 -0.69 36.53
C GLY A 10 10.27 -0.05 35.68
N LEU A 11 9.92 1.21 35.99
CA LEU A 11 8.89 1.95 35.25
C LEU A 11 9.38 2.35 33.84
N LEU A 12 10.67 2.66 33.68
CA LEU A 12 11.28 2.94 32.39
C LEU A 12 11.32 1.70 31.49
N VAL A 13 11.74 0.54 32.02
CA VAL A 13 11.73 -0.73 31.30
C VAL A 13 10.31 -1.10 30.88
N LEU A 14 9.34 -0.97 31.80
CA LEU A 14 7.94 -1.22 31.52
C LEU A 14 7.40 -0.30 30.41
N ALA A 15 7.74 0.99 30.46
CA ALA A 15 7.34 1.96 29.44
C ALA A 15 7.94 1.63 28.06
N VAL A 16 9.21 1.21 27.99
CA VAL A 16 9.87 0.82 26.74
C VAL A 16 9.25 -0.43 26.13
N VAL A 17 8.85 -1.40 26.97
CA VAL A 17 8.19 -2.64 26.52
C VAL A 17 6.75 -2.37 26.05
N LEU A 18 6.02 -1.48 26.73
CA LEU A 18 4.64 -1.13 26.38
C LEU A 18 4.53 -0.14 25.22
N ALA A 19 5.52 0.74 25.03
CA ALA A 19 5.52 1.74 23.97
C ALA A 19 5.23 1.17 22.57
N PRO A 20 5.90 0.13 22.07
CA PRO A 20 5.61 -0.42 20.74
C PRO A 20 4.21 -1.04 20.65
N PHE A 21 3.67 -1.58 21.74
CA PHE A 21 2.34 -2.17 21.78
C PHE A 21 1.23 -1.11 21.71
N VAL A 22 1.39 -0.02 22.48
CA VAL A 22 0.39 1.05 22.57
C VAL A 22 0.46 1.98 21.35
N LEU A 23 1.66 2.33 20.85
CA LEU A 23 1.78 3.15 19.63
C LEU A 23 1.21 2.45 18.39
N LYS A 24 1.41 1.13 18.26
CA LYS A 24 0.87 0.35 17.14
C LYS A 24 -0.65 0.22 17.21
N SER A 25 -1.21 0.14 18.42
CA SER A 25 -2.67 0.14 18.67
C SER A 25 -3.35 1.48 18.33
N LEU A 26 -2.72 2.62 18.64
CA LEU A 26 -3.30 3.94 18.34
C LEU A 26 -3.18 4.33 16.85
N ALA A 27 -2.21 3.77 16.13
CA ALA A 27 -2.03 4.02 14.69
C ALA A 27 -3.03 3.29 13.77
N LEU A 28 -3.90 2.43 14.32
CA LEU A 28 -4.85 1.59 13.56
C LEU A 28 -6.22 2.24 13.34
N ARG A 29 -6.40 3.53 13.64
CA ARG A 29 -7.70 4.22 13.51
C ARG A 29 -7.88 4.98 12.20
N HIS A 30 -7.46 4.38 11.08
CA HIS A 30 -7.90 4.80 9.75
C HIS A 30 -9.00 3.83 9.27
N PRO A 31 -10.26 4.27 9.16
CA PRO A 31 -11.30 3.50 8.49
C PRO A 31 -11.07 3.65 6.99
N ASP A 32 -10.17 2.84 6.43
CA ASP A 32 -9.88 2.92 4.99
C ASP A 32 -10.39 1.70 4.22
N ILE A 33 -11.06 2.03 3.14
CA ILE A 33 -11.83 1.19 2.25
C ILE A 33 -10.84 0.41 1.37
N SER A 34 -10.40 -0.77 1.79
CA SER A 34 -9.92 -1.83 0.89
C SER A 34 -9.61 -3.10 1.69
N THR A 35 -10.51 -4.08 1.62
CA THR A 35 -10.34 -5.42 2.21
C THR A 35 -9.03 -6.10 1.81
N GLY A 36 -8.44 -5.69 0.67
CA GLY A 36 -7.16 -6.18 0.21
C GLY A 36 -5.94 -5.65 0.98
N ASN A 37 -6.03 -4.43 1.51
CA ASN A 37 -4.94 -3.78 2.22
C ASN A 37 -4.86 -4.26 3.68
N SER A 38 -5.99 -4.60 4.31
CA SER A 38 -6.00 -5.15 5.67
C SER A 38 -5.31 -6.51 5.74
N GLN A 39 -5.56 -7.40 4.77
CA GLN A 39 -4.99 -8.74 4.77
C GLN A 39 -3.47 -8.75 4.57
N VAL A 40 -2.92 -7.87 3.73
CA VAL A 40 -1.46 -7.68 3.59
C VAL A 40 -0.86 -7.19 4.90
N ARG A 41 -1.55 -6.27 5.58
CA ARG A 41 -1.11 -5.72 6.88
C ARG A 41 -1.07 -6.80 7.96
N ASP A 42 -2.07 -7.67 8.01
CA ASP A 42 -2.10 -8.81 8.92
C ASP A 42 -0.94 -9.79 8.66
N LEU A 43 -0.64 -10.07 7.39
CA LEU A 43 0.52 -10.92 7.02
C LEU A 43 1.86 -10.27 7.41
N LEU A 44 2.00 -8.95 7.24
CA LEU A 44 3.19 -8.22 7.69
C LEU A 44 3.32 -8.23 9.23
N ASP A 45 2.22 -8.10 9.95
CA ASP A 45 2.21 -8.17 11.42
C ASP A 45 2.57 -9.57 11.93
N GLN A 46 2.10 -10.62 11.26
CA GLN A 46 2.52 -11.99 11.52
C GLN A 46 4.02 -12.18 11.27
N ARG A 47 4.57 -11.56 10.22
CA ARG A 47 6.01 -11.64 9.90
C ARG A 47 6.84 -11.02 11.00
N ASP A 48 6.47 -9.81 11.42
CA ASP A 48 7.17 -9.10 12.48
C ASP A 48 7.11 -9.85 13.81
N THR A 49 5.99 -10.50 14.09
CA THR A 49 5.83 -11.35 15.27
C THR A 49 6.76 -12.56 15.19
N LEU A 50 6.79 -13.26 14.07
CA LEU A 50 7.67 -14.41 13.84
C LEU A 50 9.15 -14.04 13.99
N LEU A 51 9.57 -12.90 13.43
CA LEU A 51 10.95 -12.40 13.54
C LEU A 51 11.32 -12.08 14.99
N ARG A 52 10.37 -11.52 15.77
CA ARG A 52 10.58 -11.26 17.19
C ARG A 52 10.74 -12.57 17.97
N SER A 53 9.91 -13.57 17.70
CA SER A 53 10.04 -14.90 18.32
C SER A 53 11.36 -15.57 18.00
N LEU A 54 11.85 -15.43 16.75
CA LEU A 54 13.15 -15.97 16.35
C LEU A 54 14.31 -15.26 17.08
N ALA A 55 14.22 -13.94 17.24
CA ALA A 55 15.22 -13.16 17.97
C ALA A 55 15.25 -13.53 19.47
N GLU A 56 14.09 -13.77 20.08
CA GLU A 56 13.98 -14.23 21.47
C GLU A 56 14.56 -15.63 21.65
N LEU A 57 14.27 -16.55 20.73
CA LEU A 57 14.87 -17.89 20.73
C LEU A 57 16.40 -17.86 20.64
N GLU A 58 16.95 -16.99 19.78
CA GLU A 58 18.41 -16.82 19.65
C GLU A 58 19.02 -16.26 20.93
N TYR A 59 18.34 -15.31 21.56
CA TYR A 59 18.75 -14.76 22.84
C TYR A 59 18.76 -15.84 23.93
N ASP A 60 17.70 -16.63 24.05
CA ASP A 60 17.63 -17.74 25.01
C ASP A 60 18.71 -18.79 24.77
N ARG A 61 19.03 -19.08 23.49
CA ARG A 61 20.13 -19.98 23.14
C ARG A 61 21.48 -19.41 23.57
N SER A 62 21.70 -18.11 23.39
CA SER A 62 22.94 -17.41 23.78
C SER A 62 23.15 -17.40 25.30
N LEU A 63 22.06 -17.38 26.07
CA LEU A 63 22.09 -17.49 27.53
C LEU A 63 22.26 -18.95 28.02
N GLY A 64 22.16 -19.93 27.11
CA GLY A 64 22.21 -21.35 27.45
C GLY A 64 20.92 -21.88 28.08
N ASN A 65 19.81 -21.15 27.97
CA ASN A 65 18.50 -21.55 28.49
C ASN A 65 17.83 -22.66 27.66
N VAL A 66 18.27 -22.84 26.41
CA VAL A 66 17.69 -23.79 25.46
C VAL A 66 18.76 -24.75 24.96
N SER A 67 18.42 -26.04 24.90
CA SER A 67 19.32 -27.07 24.38
C SER A 67 19.55 -26.87 22.88
N GLU A 68 20.73 -27.27 22.40
CA GLU A 68 21.07 -27.17 20.97
C GLU A 68 20.08 -27.94 20.07
N THR A 69 19.59 -29.09 20.54
CA THR A 69 18.63 -29.91 19.80
C THR A 69 17.26 -29.22 19.69
N ASP A 70 16.79 -28.64 20.79
CA ASP A 70 15.49 -27.95 20.83
C ASP A 70 15.54 -26.64 20.03
N TYR A 71 16.63 -25.89 20.15
CA TYR A 71 16.88 -24.69 19.35
C TYR A 71 16.77 -24.99 17.86
N ARG A 72 17.49 -26.00 17.37
CA ARG A 72 17.46 -26.35 15.94
C ARG A 72 16.06 -26.75 15.46
N ARG A 73 15.31 -27.47 16.29
CA ARG A 73 13.93 -27.86 15.97
C ARG A 73 13.02 -26.64 15.87
N MET A 74 13.01 -25.80 16.90
CA MET A 74 12.17 -24.59 16.93
C MET A 74 12.54 -23.62 15.82
N ARG A 75 13.84 -23.46 15.54
CA ARG A 75 14.34 -22.64 14.43
C ARG A 75 13.83 -23.15 13.08
N ALA A 76 13.88 -24.45 12.84
CA ALA A 76 13.37 -25.03 11.60
C ALA A 76 11.85 -24.81 11.44
N ASP A 77 11.09 -24.93 12.54
CA ASP A 77 9.65 -24.68 12.54
C ASP A 77 9.34 -23.21 12.21
N TYR A 78 10.10 -22.25 12.77
CA TYR A 78 9.97 -20.83 12.46
C TYR A 78 10.40 -20.49 11.02
N GLU A 79 11.46 -21.12 10.51
CA GLU A 79 11.88 -20.95 9.11
C GLU A 79 10.78 -21.43 8.14
N LEU A 80 10.15 -22.56 8.43
CA LEU A 80 9.03 -23.08 7.62
C LEU A 80 7.85 -22.11 7.61
N GLN A 81 7.49 -21.57 8.78
CA GLN A 81 6.45 -20.54 8.90
C GLN A 81 6.82 -19.28 8.12
N GLY A 82 8.09 -18.85 8.19
CA GLY A 82 8.58 -17.68 7.46
C GLY A 82 8.47 -17.84 5.95
N VAL A 83 8.85 -19.01 5.43
CA VAL A 83 8.69 -19.34 4.00
C VAL A 83 7.22 -19.31 3.58
N ALA A 84 6.32 -19.89 4.38
CA ALA A 84 4.88 -19.87 4.08
C ALA A 84 4.33 -18.44 4.04
N LEU A 85 4.76 -17.60 4.96
CA LEU A 85 4.29 -16.22 5.07
C LEU A 85 4.81 -15.33 3.93
N LEU A 86 6.06 -15.51 3.52
CA LEU A 86 6.63 -14.82 2.36
C LEU A 86 5.90 -15.19 1.08
N LYS A 87 5.59 -16.47 0.87
CA LYS A 87 4.79 -16.91 -0.29
C LYS A 87 3.40 -16.27 -0.30
N ALA A 88 2.73 -16.21 0.84
CA ALA A 88 1.42 -15.56 0.94
C ALA A 88 1.47 -14.06 0.62
N LEU A 89 2.54 -13.37 1.03
CA LEU A 89 2.77 -11.96 0.67
C LEU A 89 3.03 -11.78 -0.82
N ASP A 90 3.87 -12.63 -1.42
CA ASP A 90 4.18 -12.59 -2.86
C ASP A 90 2.93 -12.82 -3.71
N GLU A 91 2.15 -13.86 -3.39
CA GLU A 91 0.87 -14.17 -4.07
C GLU A 91 -0.11 -13.00 -4.00
N ARG A 92 -0.20 -12.34 -2.83
CA ARG A 92 -1.09 -11.20 -2.67
C ARG A 92 -0.61 -9.97 -3.45
N SER A 93 0.71 -9.74 -3.49
CA SER A 93 1.30 -8.64 -4.26
C SER A 93 1.05 -8.79 -5.77
N ALA A 94 1.16 -10.02 -6.29
CA ALA A 94 0.86 -10.33 -7.68
C ALA A 94 -0.62 -10.13 -8.00
N GLY A 95 -1.53 -10.60 -7.13
CA GLY A 95 -2.96 -10.40 -7.31
C GLY A 95 -3.40 -8.93 -7.32
N LEU A 96 -2.75 -8.10 -6.48
CA LEU A 96 -2.97 -6.64 -6.47
C LEU A 96 -2.52 -5.97 -7.78
N ALA A 97 -1.37 -6.38 -8.33
CA ALA A 97 -0.88 -5.85 -9.60
C ALA A 97 -1.86 -6.17 -10.76
N ASP A 98 -2.34 -7.41 -10.82
CA ASP A 98 -3.31 -7.85 -11.83
C ASP A 98 -4.68 -7.14 -11.72
N GLU A 99 -5.08 -6.75 -10.52
CA GLU A 99 -6.31 -5.98 -10.26
C GLU A 99 -6.16 -4.53 -10.77
N ILE A 100 -5.04 -3.89 -10.44
CA ILE A 100 -4.71 -2.54 -10.90
C ILE A 100 -4.63 -2.48 -12.43
N ASP A 101 -3.94 -3.44 -13.06
CA ASP A 101 -3.77 -3.47 -14.51
C ASP A 101 -5.12 -3.64 -15.26
N ARG A 102 -6.05 -4.42 -14.68
CA ARG A 102 -7.42 -4.55 -15.21
C ARG A 102 -8.20 -3.25 -15.12
N GLU A 103 -8.14 -2.56 -13.98
CA GLU A 103 -8.86 -1.30 -13.78
C GLU A 103 -8.32 -0.19 -14.70
N VAL A 104 -6.99 -0.05 -14.81
CA VAL A 104 -6.34 0.91 -15.72
C VAL A 104 -6.71 0.64 -17.18
N SER A 105 -6.79 -0.63 -17.59
CA SER A 105 -7.15 -1.02 -18.96
C SER A 105 -8.62 -0.71 -19.27
N ALA A 106 -9.52 -0.92 -18.31
CA ALA A 106 -10.94 -0.60 -18.45
C ALA A 106 -11.17 0.91 -18.63
N GLU A 107 -10.47 1.74 -17.85
CA GLU A 107 -10.54 3.20 -17.98
C GLU A 107 -9.98 3.71 -19.31
N ARG A 108 -8.84 3.19 -19.77
CA ARG A 108 -8.22 3.60 -21.04
C ARG A 108 -9.11 3.32 -22.24
N THR A 109 -9.81 2.19 -22.24
CA THR A 109 -10.76 1.84 -23.31
C THR A 109 -11.94 2.83 -23.36
N SER A 110 -12.43 3.23 -22.18
CA SER A 110 -13.54 4.18 -22.03
C SER A 110 -13.14 5.62 -22.41
N ARG A 111 -11.90 6.03 -22.09
CA ARG A 111 -11.35 7.33 -22.46
C ARG A 111 -10.98 7.43 -23.94
N SER A 112 -10.46 6.35 -24.53
CA SER A 112 -10.06 6.30 -25.94
C SER A 112 -11.28 6.40 -26.88
N GLY A 113 -12.39 5.73 -26.56
CA GLY A 113 -13.64 5.86 -27.31
C GLY A 113 -14.21 7.29 -27.30
N ASN A 114 -14.02 8.02 -26.19
CA ASN A 114 -14.44 9.42 -26.08
C ASN A 114 -13.49 10.38 -26.83
N GLN A 115 -12.20 10.05 -26.94
CA GLN A 115 -11.21 10.87 -27.64
C GLN A 115 -11.25 10.70 -29.18
N MET A 116 -11.54 9.49 -29.69
CA MET A 116 -11.74 9.26 -31.13
C MET A 116 -12.98 9.98 -31.69
N LYS A 117 -14.03 10.16 -30.87
CA LYS A 117 -15.22 10.93 -31.28
C LYS A 117 -14.93 12.43 -31.40
N ALA A 118 -13.98 12.96 -30.64
CA ALA A 118 -13.56 14.36 -30.70
C ALA A 118 -12.62 14.65 -31.90
N ALA A 119 -11.80 13.68 -32.33
CA ALA A 119 -10.87 13.84 -33.45
C ALA A 119 -11.52 13.67 -34.84
N VAL A 120 -12.74 13.11 -34.94
CA VAL A 120 -13.45 12.83 -36.21
C VAL A 120 -14.52 13.88 -36.55
N MET A 121 -14.64 14.99 -35.82
CA MET A 121 -15.39 16.16 -36.32
C MET A 121 -14.45 17.06 -37.13
N PRO A 122 -14.42 16.98 -38.47
CA PRO A 122 -13.73 17.98 -39.26
C PRO A 122 -14.46 19.31 -39.11
N ALA A 123 -13.68 20.37 -39.00
CA ALA A 123 -14.09 21.73 -39.26
C ALA A 123 -14.88 21.78 -40.59
N ASN A 124 -16.21 21.92 -40.52
CA ASN A 124 -16.95 22.54 -41.60
C ASN A 124 -17.25 23.98 -41.18
N GLU A 125 -16.32 24.81 -41.63
CA GLU A 125 -16.32 26.26 -41.68
C GLU A 125 -17.72 26.85 -41.81
N THR A 126 -18.12 27.55 -40.76
CA THR A 126 -19.31 28.38 -40.73
C THR A 126 -18.92 29.77 -41.24
N GLU A 127 -18.80 29.97 -42.55
CA GLU A 127 -18.67 31.33 -43.11
C GLU A 127 -19.40 31.50 -44.45
N HIS A 128 -20.56 32.18 -44.42
CA HIS A 128 -20.75 33.47 -45.10
C HIS A 128 -22.21 33.96 -44.98
N PRO A 129 -22.51 35.03 -44.22
CA PRO A 129 -23.61 35.91 -44.55
C PRO A 129 -23.15 36.90 -45.62
N LYS A 130 -23.85 36.93 -46.76
CA LYS A 130 -23.65 37.90 -47.85
C LYS A 130 -24.52 39.14 -47.59
N PRO A 131 -23.94 40.35 -47.48
CA PRO A 131 -24.66 41.56 -47.83
C PRO A 131 -23.91 42.27 -48.98
N SER A 132 -24.33 41.99 -50.22
CA SER A 132 -23.88 42.77 -51.38
C SER A 132 -24.78 43.99 -51.53
N GLY A 133 -24.25 45.15 -51.18
CA GLY A 133 -24.88 46.45 -51.39
C GLY A 133 -24.86 46.87 -52.86
N ARG A 134 -25.99 47.41 -53.31
CA ARG A 134 -26.13 48.42 -54.38
C ARG A 134 -26.99 49.53 -53.76
N PRO A 135 -26.70 50.83 -54.00
CA PRO A 135 -26.64 51.50 -55.31
C PRO A 135 -25.42 52.46 -55.38
N ALA A 136 -25.12 53.32 -56.35
CA ALA A 136 -25.41 53.56 -57.75
C ALA A 136 -24.38 54.62 -58.24
N GLU A 137 -24.36 54.89 -59.54
CA GLU A 137 -24.01 56.18 -60.17
C GLU A 137 -22.53 56.63 -60.32
N ARG A 138 -21.99 56.39 -61.53
CA ARG A 138 -21.28 57.37 -62.39
C ARG A 138 -20.84 56.63 -63.67
N GLY A 139 -21.11 57.01 -64.90
CA GLY A 139 -21.84 58.11 -65.54
C GLY A 139 -21.39 58.13 -67.01
N VAL A 140 -22.28 58.37 -67.99
CA VAL A 140 -21.90 58.77 -69.36
C VAL A 140 -23.10 59.51 -69.98
N GLY A 141 -22.87 60.73 -70.48
CA GLY A 141 -23.82 61.56 -71.22
C GLY A 141 -23.41 63.01 -71.17
#